data_AF-S9QBS3-F1
#
_entry.id   AF-S9QBS3-F1
#
_cell.length_a   1.000
_cell.length_b   1.000
_cell.length_c   1.000
_cell.angle_alpha   90.00
_cell.angle_beta   90.00
_cell.angle_gamma   90.00
#
_symmetry.space_group_name_H-M   'P 1'
#
loop_
_entity.id
_entity.type
_entity.pdbx_description
1 polymer ?
#
loop_
_entity_poly.entity_id
_entity_poly.type
_entity_poly.pdbx_seq_one_letter_code
_entity_poly.pdbx_strand_id
1 'polypeptide(L)' 'MAHFDQIAAPREPLLQRVGRLLDTPFDARQRRLARRVAELRGMTDAQLARRGLTRDEIIPHVFGTRR' A
#
# COMPACT_ATOMS: atom_id res chain seq x y z
N MET A 1 -33.25 38.95 25.97
CA MET A 1 -32.06 38.59 25.16
C MET A 1 -31.32 37.49 25.91
N ALA A 2 -31.37 36.24 25.43
CA ALA A 2 -30.63 35.13 26.02
C ALA A 2 -29.37 34.90 25.19
N HIS A 3 -28.19 35.09 25.80
CA HIS A 3 -26.90 34.77 25.20
C HIS A 3 -26.71 33.25 25.23
N PHE A 4 -26.85 32.60 24.09
CA PHE A 4 -26.39 31.23 23.86
C PHE A 4 -25.03 31.30 23.16
N ASP A 5 -23.99 31.49 23.94
CA ASP A 5 -22.61 31.35 23.46
C ASP A 5 -21.84 30.55 24.51
N GLN A 6 -20.97 29.64 24.08
CA GLN A 6 -20.41 28.47 24.81
C GLN A 6 -21.31 27.23 24.70
N ILE A 7 -20.97 26.13 24.02
CA ILE A 7 -19.67 25.51 23.78
C ILE A 7 -19.74 24.79 22.41
N ALA A 8 -19.25 25.44 21.34
CA ALA A 8 -18.94 24.73 20.10
C ALA A 8 -17.57 24.04 20.29
N ALA A 9 -17.55 22.91 20.99
CA ALA A 9 -16.39 22.04 20.97
C ALA A 9 -16.15 21.65 19.51
N PRO A 10 -14.95 21.85 18.94
CA PRO A 10 -14.64 21.35 17.61
C PRO A 10 -14.63 19.83 17.71
N ARG A 11 -15.76 19.21 17.40
CA ARG A 11 -15.83 17.80 17.07
C ARG A 11 -15.12 17.65 15.73
N GLU A 12 -13.79 17.60 15.76
CA GLU A 12 -13.03 17.10 14.63
C GLU A 12 -13.64 15.75 14.25
N PRO A 13 -14.18 15.62 13.02
CA PRO A 13 -14.95 14.46 12.67
C PRO A 13 -14.00 13.26 12.69
N LEU A 14 -14.29 12.27 13.54
CA LEU A 14 -13.58 10.98 13.58
C LEU A 14 -13.39 10.39 12.17
N LEU A 15 -14.32 10.68 11.26
CA LEU A 15 -14.26 10.35 9.82
C LEU A 15 -13.03 10.91 9.08
N GLN A 16 -12.51 12.10 9.41
CA GLN A 16 -11.28 12.62 8.80
C GLN A 16 -10.02 11.88 9.30
N ARG A 17 -10.02 11.43 10.57
CA ARG A 17 -8.92 10.61 11.11
C ARG A 17 -8.91 9.22 10.48
N VAL A 18 -10.10 8.65 10.27
CA VAL A 18 -10.26 7.37 9.56
C VAL A 18 -9.87 7.51 8.09
N GLY A 19 -10.18 8.63 7.42
CA GLY A 19 -9.70 8.90 6.05
C GLY A 19 -8.18 8.90 5.91
N ARG A 20 -7.45 9.45 6.90
CA ARG A 20 -5.96 9.40 6.93
C ARG A 20 -5.38 8.06 7.38
N LEU A 21 -6.10 7.26 8.18
CA LEU A 21 -5.68 5.91 8.55
C LEU A 21 -6.02 4.85 7.48
N LEU A 22 -7.07 5.12 6.68
CA LEU A 22 -7.50 4.30 5.55
C LEU A 22 -6.80 4.65 4.22
N ASP A 23 -6.03 5.73 4.17
CA ASP A 23 -4.90 5.92 3.26
C ASP A 23 -3.80 4.91 3.68
N THR A 24 -4.13 3.65 3.45
CA THR A 24 -3.96 2.54 4.39
C THR A 24 -2.53 2.02 4.39
N PRO A 25 -2.05 1.34 5.45
CA PRO A 25 -0.85 0.50 5.36
C PRO A 25 -0.92 -0.51 4.21
N PHE A 26 -2.14 -0.87 3.78
CA PHE A 26 -2.40 -1.63 2.56
C PHE A 26 -1.89 -0.95 1.29
N ASP A 27 -2.07 0.37 1.15
CA ASP A 27 -1.59 1.14 0.01
C ASP A 27 -0.05 1.16 -0.02
N ALA A 28 0.57 1.35 1.15
CA ALA A 28 2.03 1.25 1.30
C ALA A 28 2.56 -0.16 0.95
N ARG A 29 1.87 -1.22 1.40
CA ARG A 29 2.20 -2.61 1.07
C ARG A 29 2.04 -2.87 -0.44
N GLN A 30 0.95 -2.41 -1.04
CA GLN A 30 0.69 -2.55 -2.47
C GLN A 30 1.75 -1.82 -3.30
N ARG A 31 2.10 -0.59 -2.93
CA ARG A 31 3.20 0.17 -3.57
C ARG A 31 4.54 -0.56 -3.45
N ARG A 32 4.82 -1.18 -2.29
CA ARG A 32 6.03 -1.99 -2.10
C ARG A 32 6.06 -3.22 -3.00
N LEU A 33 4.95 -3.94 -3.11
CA LEU A 33 4.82 -5.09 -4.01
C LEU A 33 4.96 -4.67 -5.48
N ALA A 34 4.31 -3.57 -5.89
CA ALA A 34 4.41 -3.03 -7.24
C ALA A 34 5.86 -2.63 -7.59
N ARG A 35 6.57 -1.96 -6.67
CA ARG A 35 8.00 -1.65 -6.84
C ARG A 35 8.83 -2.93 -7.00
N ARG A 36 8.54 -3.97 -6.23
CA ARG A 36 9.26 -5.25 -6.32
C ARG A 36 9.04 -5.95 -7.66
N VAL A 37 7.80 -5.94 -8.18
CA VAL A 37 7.50 -6.44 -9.52
C VAL A 37 8.25 -5.65 -10.58
N ALA A 38 8.25 -4.31 -10.49
CA ALA A 38 8.96 -3.46 -11.45
C ALA A 38 10.48 -3.70 -11.43
N GLU A 39 11.07 -3.84 -10.24
CA GLU A 39 12.48 -4.19 -10.04
C GLU A 39 12.82 -5.50 -10.76
N LEU A 40 12.02 -6.56 -10.55
CA LEU A 40 12.24 -7.86 -11.19
C LEU A 40 12.00 -7.82 -12.70
N ARG A 41 10.99 -7.08 -13.18
CA ARG A 41 10.72 -6.93 -14.62
C ARG A 41 11.79 -6.15 -15.36
N GLY A 42 12.51 -5.28 -14.66
CA GLY A 42 13.66 -4.55 -15.19
C GLY A 42 14.93 -5.40 -15.30
N MET A 43 14.96 -6.60 -14.71
CA MET A 43 16.08 -7.52 -14.83
C MET A 43 16.05 -8.27 -16.16
N THR A 44 17.23 -8.67 -16.63
CA THR A 44 17.35 -9.56 -17.79
C THR A 44 17.00 -11.00 -17.41
N ASP A 45 16.65 -11.82 -18.40
CA ASP A 45 16.32 -13.24 -18.15
C ASP A 45 17.48 -13.99 -17.49
N ALA A 46 18.74 -13.68 -17.84
CA ALA A 46 19.92 -14.24 -17.18
C ALA A 46 20.01 -13.84 -15.69
N GLN A 47 19.63 -12.61 -15.35
CA GLN A 47 19.62 -12.12 -13.96
C GLN A 47 18.47 -12.73 -13.15
N LEU A 48 17.32 -12.98 -13.78
CA LEU A 48 16.20 -13.70 -13.18
C LEU A 48 16.56 -15.17 -12.96
N ALA A 49 17.18 -15.82 -13.94
CA ALA A 49 17.61 -17.22 -13.85
C ALA A 49 18.63 -17.44 -12.72
N ARG A 50 19.56 -16.50 -12.51
CA ARG A 50 20.49 -16.52 -11.35
C ARG A 50 19.77 -16.48 -10.00
N ARG A 51 18.55 -15.93 -9.96
CA ARG A 51 17.68 -15.92 -8.77
C ARG A 51 16.73 -17.11 -8.71
N GLY A 52 16.83 -18.06 -9.65
CA GLY A 52 15.90 -19.20 -9.74
C GLY A 52 14.48 -18.80 -10.10
N LEU A 53 14.34 -17.72 -10.89
CA LEU A 53 13.07 -17.18 -11.34
C LEU A 53 13.05 -17.08 -12.86
N THR A 54 11.87 -17.32 -13.43
CA THR A 54 11.53 -16.96 -14.81
C THR A 54 10.61 -15.73 -14.82
N ARG A 55 10.41 -15.10 -15.99
CA ARG A 55 9.54 -13.92 -16.12
C ARG A 55 8.10 -14.17 -15.66
N ASP A 56 7.57 -15.35 -15.97
CA ASP A 56 6.20 -15.75 -15.60
C ASP A 56 6.06 -15.95 -14.08
N GLU A 57 7.13 -16.35 -13.41
CA GLU A 57 7.14 -16.57 -11.97
C GLU A 57 7.24 -15.29 -11.13
N ILE A 58 7.51 -14.12 -11.74
CA ILE A 58 7.68 -12.85 -11.01
C ILE A 58 6.45 -12.54 -10.15
N ILE A 59 5.25 -12.67 -10.72
CA ILE A 59 4.00 -12.38 -10.02
C ILE A 59 3.77 -13.37 -8.85
N PRO A 60 3.69 -14.70 -9.06
CA PRO A 60 3.49 -15.63 -7.95
C PRO A 60 4.61 -15.59 -6.92
N HIS A 61 5.85 -15.26 -7.31
CA HIS A 61 6.97 -15.04 -6.39
C HIS A 61 6.75 -13.82 -5.48
N VAL A 62 6.36 -12.66 -6.04
CA VAL A 62 6.16 -11.43 -5.26
C VAL A 62 4.95 -11.52 -4.34
N PHE A 63 3.89 -12.19 -4.77
CA PHE A 63 2.65 -12.36 -3.98
C PHE A 63 2.65 -13.60 -3.08
N GLY A 64 3.74 -14.41 -3.08
CA GLY A 64 3.88 -15.57 -2.20
C GLY A 64 2.95 -16.73 -2.56
N THR A 65 2.54 -16.85 -3.82
CA THR A 65 1.55 -17.82 -4.31
C THR A 65 2.21 -19.10 -4.88
N ARG A 66 3.46 -19.40 -4.54
CA ARG A 66 4.06 -20.70 -4.86
C ARG A 66 3.38 -21.77 -4.00
N ARG A 67 2.49 -22.56 -4.61
CA ARG A 67 2.00 -23.84 -4.09
C ARG A 67 3.00 -24.94 -4.43
#